data_AF-A0A2A6K2T5-F1
#
_entry.id   AF-A0A2A6K2T5-F1
#
_cell.length_a   1.000
_cell.length_b   1.000
_cell.length_c   1.000
_cell.angle_alpha   90.00
_cell.angle_beta   90.00
_cell.angle_gamma   90.00
#
_symmetry.space_group_name_H-M   'P 1'
#
loop_
_entity.id
_entity.type
_entity.pdbx_description
1 polymer ?
#
loop_
_entity_poly.entity_id
_entity_poly.type
_entity_poly.pdbx_seq_one_letter_code
_entity_poly.pdbx_strand_id
1 'polypeptide(L)'
;MRDYVKSKDFHRHMRSLLAPRFQELGWESQAAGKCSFVRGKRVFWLQVSQYSNSVTGAKFTINMTEGSGAASDTRILRQLDDADRAAGKALEESIIARLPRPDPDPDIEVVGENGGTVLVKLGDLAKANPRQWDGPSDVWLPYFGKSDLDDWAAFLLPRLDRLIASSSPEIIDPLSWAQKFRHLTGLFRSK
;
A
#
# COMPACT_ATOMS: atom_id res chain seq x y z
N MET A 1 10.00 23.31 -12.27
CA MET A 1 9.94 21.99 -12.92
C MET A 1 9.54 21.00 -11.84
N ARG A 2 8.35 20.38 -11.90
CA ARG A 2 7.83 19.55 -10.79
C ARG A 2 8.68 18.28 -10.64
N ASP A 3 9.03 17.92 -9.41
CA ASP A 3 9.85 16.75 -9.02
C ASP A 3 9.21 15.37 -9.31
N TYR A 4 8.35 15.30 -10.33
CA TYR A 4 7.59 14.11 -10.68
C TYR A 4 8.50 12.93 -11.01
N VAL A 5 8.30 11.83 -10.28
CA VAL A 5 9.11 10.62 -10.40
C VAL A 5 8.42 9.62 -11.33
N LYS A 6 9.03 9.33 -12.49
CA LYS A 6 8.56 8.27 -13.38
C LYS A 6 8.82 6.89 -12.77
N SER A 7 8.03 5.88 -13.16
CA SER A 7 8.14 4.50 -12.64
C SER A 7 9.57 3.91 -12.66
N LYS A 8 10.36 4.17 -13.72
CA LYS A 8 11.77 3.76 -13.79
C LYS A 8 12.61 4.40 -12.68
N ASP A 9 12.44 5.71 -12.47
CA ASP A 9 13.18 6.46 -11.46
C ASP A 9 12.71 6.11 -10.05
N PHE A 10 11.40 5.84 -9.87
CA PHE A 10 10.82 5.31 -8.65
C PHE A 10 11.50 3.99 -8.24
N HIS A 11 11.57 3.02 -9.16
CA HIS A 11 12.16 1.72 -8.85
C HIS A 11 13.66 1.82 -8.56
N ARG A 12 14.39 2.70 -9.26
CA ARG A 12 15.80 2.96 -8.97
C ARG A 12 15.98 3.57 -7.57
N HIS A 13 15.20 4.59 -7.24
CA HIS A 13 15.27 5.31 -5.97
C HIS A 13 14.87 4.43 -4.78
N MET A 14 13.73 3.76 -4.85
CA MET A 14 13.31 2.84 -3.79
C MET A 14 14.27 1.68 -3.62
N ARG A 15 14.88 1.17 -4.70
CA ARG A 15 15.91 0.12 -4.58
C ARG A 15 17.12 0.63 -3.82
N SER A 16 17.61 1.84 -4.09
CA SER A 16 18.76 2.40 -3.33
C SER A 16 18.46 2.58 -1.85
N LEU A 17 17.22 2.89 -1.48
CA LEU A 17 16.82 3.07 -0.08
C LEU A 17 16.62 1.74 0.66
N LEU A 18 15.99 0.76 0.01
CA LEU A 18 15.57 -0.48 0.67
C LEU A 18 16.64 -1.58 0.61
N ALA A 19 17.49 -1.59 -0.43
CA ALA A 19 18.46 -2.68 -0.65
C ALA A 19 19.39 -2.97 0.53
N PRO A 20 19.96 -1.97 1.24
CA PRO A 20 20.83 -2.24 2.38
C PRO A 20 20.14 -3.08 3.46
N ARG A 21 18.90 -2.72 3.82
CA ARG A 21 18.13 -3.44 4.84
C ARG A 21 17.72 -4.84 4.39
N PHE A 22 17.37 -5.01 3.11
CA PHE A 22 17.07 -6.33 2.56
C PHE A 22 18.30 -7.25 2.56
N GLN A 23 19.48 -6.72 2.22
CA GLN A 23 20.75 -7.46 2.25
C GLN A 23 21.11 -7.92 3.68
N GLU A 24 20.96 -7.04 4.67
CA GLU A 24 21.13 -7.40 6.10
C GLU A 24 20.21 -8.55 6.52
N LEU A 25 18.99 -8.60 5.98
CA LEU A 25 18.00 -9.64 6.26
C LEU A 25 18.16 -10.89 5.37
N GLY A 26 19.25 -10.99 4.61
CA GLY A 26 19.58 -12.15 3.77
C GLY A 26 18.76 -12.25 2.49
N TRP A 27 18.24 -11.14 1.97
CA TRP A 27 17.56 -11.07 0.68
C TRP A 27 18.48 -10.51 -0.41
N GLU A 28 18.29 -10.98 -1.64
CA GLU A 28 19.06 -10.56 -2.80
C GLU A 28 18.23 -9.62 -3.68
N SER A 29 18.83 -8.53 -4.16
CA SER A 29 18.16 -7.61 -5.09
C SER A 29 18.16 -8.18 -6.50
N GLN A 30 17.02 -8.10 -7.20
CA GLN A 30 16.97 -8.48 -8.61
C GLN A 30 17.48 -7.33 -9.51
N ALA A 31 18.36 -7.69 -10.45
CA ALA A 31 19.14 -6.75 -11.25
C ALA A 31 18.33 -5.95 -12.30
N ALA A 32 17.16 -6.42 -12.71
CA ALA A 32 16.38 -5.82 -13.81
C ALA A 32 14.94 -5.51 -13.42
N GLY A 33 14.44 -4.36 -13.90
CA GLY A 33 13.03 -3.99 -13.81
C GLY A 33 12.62 -3.41 -12.44
N LYS A 34 11.57 -4.00 -11.86
CA LYS A 34 10.92 -3.51 -10.62
C LYS A 34 11.89 -3.57 -9.44
N CYS A 35 11.69 -2.69 -8.47
CA CYS A 35 12.34 -2.84 -7.17
C CYS A 35 11.82 -4.13 -6.53
N SER A 36 12.63 -5.19 -6.56
CA SER A 36 12.28 -6.51 -6.06
C SER A 36 13.48 -7.18 -5.38
N PHE A 37 13.15 -8.04 -4.41
CA PHE A 37 14.09 -8.78 -3.59
C PHE A 37 13.65 -10.23 -3.46
N VAL A 38 14.59 -11.16 -3.40
CA VAL A 38 14.32 -12.60 -3.28
C VAL A 38 15.06 -13.23 -2.11
N ARG A 39 14.41 -14.20 -1.46
CA ARG A 39 15.03 -15.05 -0.44
C ARG A 39 14.43 -16.44 -0.51
N GLY A 40 15.20 -17.39 -1.04
CA GLY A 40 14.70 -18.74 -1.33
C GLY A 40 13.53 -18.70 -2.32
N LYS A 41 12.36 -19.21 -1.92
CA LYS A 41 11.13 -19.21 -2.74
C LYS A 41 10.23 -17.98 -2.52
N ARG A 42 10.72 -16.96 -1.82
CA ARG A 42 9.96 -15.76 -1.50
C ARG A 42 10.41 -14.61 -2.38
N VAL A 43 9.46 -13.84 -2.90
CA VAL A 43 9.72 -12.67 -3.74
C VAL A 43 8.97 -11.49 -3.15
N PHE A 44 9.68 -10.40 -2.88
CA PHE A 44 9.12 -9.11 -2.50
C PHE A 44 9.26 -8.15 -3.68
N TRP A 45 8.25 -7.31 -3.97
CA TRP A 45 8.39 -6.27 -5.00
C TRP A 45 7.48 -5.07 -4.80
N LEU A 46 7.90 -3.91 -5.30
CA LEU A 46 7.06 -2.71 -5.36
C LEU A 46 6.30 -2.70 -6.68
N GLN A 47 5.03 -2.33 -6.64
CA GLN A 47 4.17 -2.15 -7.81
C GLN A 47 3.67 -0.72 -7.87
N VAL A 48 3.95 -0.02 -8.98
CA VAL A 48 3.45 1.34 -9.24
C VAL A 48 2.10 1.27 -9.94
N SER A 49 1.18 2.17 -9.58
CA SER A 49 -0.11 2.36 -10.27
C SER A 49 0.12 2.73 -11.74
N GLN A 50 -0.74 2.23 -12.63
CA GLN A 50 -0.71 2.60 -14.05
C GLN A 50 -1.19 4.04 -14.30
N TYR A 51 -1.99 4.59 -13.37
CA TYR A 51 -2.54 5.94 -13.44
C TYR A 51 -1.70 6.89 -12.58
N SER A 52 -0.90 7.74 -13.23
CA SER A 52 -0.09 8.78 -12.59
C SER A 52 0.26 9.91 -13.56
N ASN A 53 0.42 11.14 -13.05
CA ASN A 53 0.95 12.27 -13.81
C ASN A 53 1.58 13.32 -12.89
N SER A 54 2.19 14.35 -13.47
CA SER A 54 2.88 15.43 -12.75
C SER A 54 1.96 16.41 -12.00
N VAL A 55 0.64 16.23 -12.09
CA VAL A 55 -0.39 17.03 -11.41
C VAL A 55 -0.92 16.29 -10.19
N THR A 56 -1.29 15.01 -10.37
CA THR A 56 -1.93 14.19 -9.33
C THR A 56 -0.96 13.23 -8.64
N GLY A 57 0.32 13.23 -9.03
CA GLY A 57 1.31 12.31 -8.49
C GLY A 57 1.09 10.88 -8.95
N ALA A 58 1.61 9.95 -8.16
CA ALA A 58 1.53 8.52 -8.39
C ALA A 58 1.25 7.77 -7.08
N LYS A 59 0.96 6.48 -7.19
CA LYS A 59 0.79 5.59 -6.03
C LYS A 59 1.56 4.30 -6.24
N PHE A 60 1.98 3.65 -5.16
CA PHE A 60 2.57 2.31 -5.21
C PHE A 60 2.05 1.40 -4.10
N THR A 61 2.19 0.09 -4.28
CA THR A 61 1.90 -0.92 -3.27
C THR A 61 3.05 -1.91 -3.15
N ILE A 62 3.01 -2.79 -2.14
CA ILE A 62 4.11 -3.70 -1.79
C ILE A 62 3.65 -5.16 -1.79
N ASN A 63 4.28 -5.89 -2.71
CA ASN A 63 4.18 -7.29 -3.11
C ASN A 63 4.94 -8.26 -2.22
N MET A 64 4.35 -9.39 -1.83
CA MET A 64 5.13 -10.58 -1.50
C MET A 64 4.44 -11.87 -1.94
N THR A 65 5.23 -12.84 -2.40
CA THR A 65 4.79 -14.24 -2.58
C THR A 65 5.63 -15.19 -1.72
N GLU A 66 5.03 -16.29 -1.30
CA GLU A 66 5.70 -17.40 -0.62
C GLU A 66 5.41 -18.71 -1.39
N GLY A 67 6.44 -19.37 -1.94
CA GLY A 67 6.32 -20.68 -2.58
C GLY A 67 6.17 -20.65 -4.11
N SER A 68 5.82 -21.79 -4.70
CA SER A 68 5.78 -22.03 -6.16
C SER A 68 4.36 -22.08 -6.76
N GLY A 69 3.32 -21.76 -5.98
CA GLY A 69 1.92 -21.77 -6.41
C GLY A 69 1.50 -20.47 -7.10
N ALA A 70 0.37 -20.49 -7.82
CA ALA A 70 -0.24 -19.30 -8.40
C ALA A 70 -0.38 -18.22 -7.33
N ALA A 71 0.18 -17.05 -7.63
CA ALA A 71 0.45 -15.96 -6.70
C ALA A 71 -0.72 -15.66 -5.75
N SER A 72 -0.62 -16.09 -4.49
CA SER A 72 -1.24 -15.32 -3.42
C SER A 72 -0.35 -14.09 -3.25
N ASP A 73 -0.60 -13.07 -4.09
CA ASP A 73 -0.02 -11.73 -3.93
C ASP A 73 -0.41 -11.23 -2.54
N THR A 74 0.44 -11.52 -1.56
CA THR A 74 0.21 -11.10 -0.19
C THR A 74 0.69 -9.67 -0.12
N ARG A 75 -0.28 -8.74 -0.14
CA ARG A 75 -0.02 -7.33 0.11
C ARG A 75 0.48 -7.20 1.55
N ILE A 76 1.79 -7.03 1.73
CA ILE A 76 2.40 -7.13 3.06
C ILE A 76 1.96 -6.01 3.99
N LEU A 77 1.48 -4.87 3.46
CA LEU A 77 0.93 -3.78 4.26
C LEU A 77 -0.30 -4.22 5.08
N ARG A 78 -0.93 -5.36 4.75
CA ARG A 78 -1.97 -5.97 5.58
C ARG A 78 -1.45 -6.45 6.94
N GLN A 79 -0.15 -6.70 7.06
CA GLN A 79 0.50 -7.16 8.30
C GLN A 79 0.88 -6.01 9.25
N LEU A 80 0.62 -4.75 8.90
CA LEU A 80 0.79 -3.63 9.81
C LEU A 80 -0.16 -3.78 11.01
N ASP A 81 0.31 -3.48 12.21
CA ASP A 81 -0.57 -3.36 13.38
C ASP A 81 -1.32 -2.02 13.36
N ASP A 82 -2.23 -1.82 14.31
CA ASP A 82 -3.07 -0.62 14.35
C ASP A 82 -2.25 0.67 14.56
N ALA A 83 -1.16 0.59 15.33
CA ALA A 83 -0.26 1.72 15.55
C ALA A 83 0.47 2.10 14.25
N ASP A 84 0.94 1.12 13.50
CA ASP A 84 1.56 1.31 12.20
C ASP A 84 0.59 1.83 11.15
N ARG A 85 -0.66 1.36 11.16
CA ARG A 85 -1.71 1.89 10.28
C ARG A 85 -1.99 3.36 10.58
N ALA A 86 -2.10 3.73 11.86
CA ALA A 86 -2.29 5.12 12.27
C ALA A 86 -1.10 6.00 11.86
N ALA A 87 0.13 5.53 12.05
CA ALA A 87 1.34 6.24 11.63
C ALA A 87 1.43 6.39 10.10
N GLY A 88 1.10 5.32 9.36
CA GLY A 88 1.03 5.35 7.89
C GLY A 88 -0.03 6.31 7.38
N LYS A 89 -1.19 6.37 8.04
CA LYS A 89 -2.26 7.32 7.74
C LYS A 89 -1.81 8.77 7.94
N ALA A 90 -1.18 9.07 9.08
CA ALA A 90 -0.66 10.41 9.36
C ALA A 90 0.39 10.85 8.33
N LEU A 91 1.24 9.92 7.87
CA LEU A 91 2.21 10.21 6.80
C LEU A 91 1.51 10.46 5.46
N GLU A 92 0.52 9.64 5.09
CA GLU A 92 -0.30 9.87 3.90
C GLU A 92 -0.93 11.26 3.91
N GLU A 93 -1.55 11.66 5.03
CA GLU A 93 -2.18 12.97 5.19
C GLU A 93 -1.18 14.12 5.09
N SER A 94 0.01 13.96 5.68
CA SER A 94 1.11 14.93 5.55
C SER A 94 1.57 15.10 4.10
N ILE A 95 1.75 14.00 3.36
CA ILE A 95 2.12 14.02 1.94
C ILE A 95 1.06 14.77 1.12
N ILE A 96 -0.22 14.45 1.33
CA ILE A 96 -1.33 15.08 0.61
C ILE A 96 -1.41 16.58 0.94
N ALA A 97 -1.20 16.98 2.20
CA ALA A 97 -1.27 18.37 2.63
C ALA A 97 -0.18 19.26 2.01
N ARG A 98 0.95 18.69 1.58
CA ARG A 98 2.04 19.41 0.89
C ARG A 98 1.69 19.79 -0.55
N LEU A 99 0.63 19.22 -1.11
CA LEU A 99 0.22 19.54 -2.47
C LEU A 99 -0.33 20.95 -2.53
N PRO A 100 0.01 21.74 -3.57
CA PRO A 100 -0.78 22.90 -3.90
C PRO A 100 -2.22 22.43 -3.98
N ARG A 101 -3.12 23.07 -3.21
CA ARG A 101 -4.55 22.85 -3.41
C ARG A 101 -4.80 23.04 -4.90
N PRO A 102 -5.44 22.09 -5.61
CA PRO A 102 -5.90 22.39 -6.94
C PRO A 102 -6.72 23.70 -6.86
N ASP A 103 -6.67 24.52 -7.91
CA ASP A 103 -7.70 25.55 -8.10
C ASP A 103 -9.07 24.92 -7.79
N PRO A 104 -10.02 25.66 -7.18
CA PRO A 104 -11.28 25.09 -6.70
C PRO A 104 -11.85 24.11 -7.73
N ASP A 105 -11.95 22.85 -7.30
CA ASP A 105 -12.15 21.64 -8.09
C ASP A 105 -12.69 21.86 -9.52
N PRO A 106 -11.92 21.59 -10.58
CA PRO A 106 -12.50 21.57 -11.92
C PRO A 106 -13.51 20.43 -11.99
N ASP A 107 -14.73 20.78 -12.36
CA ASP A 107 -15.76 19.80 -12.65
C ASP A 107 -15.32 18.93 -13.84
N ILE A 108 -15.28 17.61 -13.66
CA ILE A 108 -15.06 16.67 -14.77
C ILE A 108 -16.39 16.09 -15.24
N GLU A 109 -16.59 16.12 -16.56
CA GLU A 109 -17.74 15.56 -17.23
C GLU A 109 -17.67 14.02 -17.28
N VAL A 110 -18.63 13.34 -16.66
CA VAL A 110 -18.83 11.89 -16.73
C VAL A 110 -20.20 11.57 -17.29
N VAL A 111 -20.38 10.42 -17.94
CA VAL A 111 -21.69 9.99 -18.45
C VAL A 111 -22.49 9.36 -17.30
N GLY A 112 -23.59 10.00 -16.93
CA GLY A 112 -24.53 9.51 -15.91
C GLY A 112 -25.45 8.41 -16.44
N GLU A 113 -26.18 7.77 -15.53
CA GLU A 113 -27.00 6.57 -15.80
C GLU A 113 -28.09 6.79 -16.87
N ASN A 114 -28.47 8.04 -17.12
CA ASN A 114 -29.47 8.43 -18.12
C ASN A 114 -28.84 8.74 -19.50
N GLY A 115 -27.55 8.49 -19.69
CA GLY A 115 -26.79 8.82 -20.90
C GLY A 115 -26.43 10.30 -21.05
N GLY A 116 -26.75 11.14 -20.06
CA GLY A 116 -26.39 12.57 -20.03
C GLY A 116 -25.09 12.83 -19.26
N THR A 117 -24.46 13.97 -19.53
CA THR A 117 -23.20 14.35 -18.88
C THR A 117 -23.43 14.96 -17.49
N VAL A 118 -22.69 14.49 -16.47
CA VAL A 118 -22.72 14.94 -15.08
C VAL A 118 -21.33 15.46 -14.70
N LEU A 119 -21.28 16.57 -13.98
CA LEU A 119 -20.06 17.18 -13.46
C LEU A 119 -19.73 16.62 -12.07
N VAL A 120 -18.52 16.07 -11.87
CA VAL A 120 -18.03 15.60 -10.56
C VAL A 120 -16.71 16.26 -10.18
N LYS A 121 -16.50 16.45 -8.88
CA LYS A 121 -15.31 17.09 -8.32
C LYS A 121 -14.18 16.08 -8.09
N LEU A 122 -12.95 16.48 -8.43
CA LEU A 122 -11.76 15.63 -8.28
C LEU A 122 -11.30 15.50 -6.82
N GLY A 123 -11.48 16.55 -6.02
CA GLY A 123 -11.11 16.65 -4.60
C GLY A 123 -11.94 15.80 -3.66
N ASP A 124 -13.05 15.22 -4.13
CA ASP A 124 -13.86 14.29 -3.34
C ASP A 124 -13.30 12.85 -3.34
N LEU A 125 -12.19 12.57 -4.04
CA LEU A 125 -11.52 11.26 -4.02
C LEU A 125 -11.06 10.83 -2.62
N ALA A 126 -10.66 11.76 -1.75
CA ALA A 126 -10.27 11.47 -0.37
C ALA A 126 -11.49 11.15 0.53
N LYS A 127 -12.67 11.71 0.22
CA LYS A 127 -13.95 11.35 0.85
C LYS A 127 -14.56 10.06 0.28
N ALA A 128 -14.19 9.68 -0.94
CA ALA A 128 -14.73 8.52 -1.63
C ALA A 128 -14.16 7.18 -1.15
N ASN A 129 -13.01 7.16 -0.45
CA ASN A 129 -12.45 5.91 0.07
C ASN A 129 -11.81 6.02 1.46
N PRO A 130 -12.58 6.37 2.50
CA PRO A 130 -12.10 6.33 3.89
C PRO A 130 -11.69 4.92 4.34
N ARG A 131 -12.15 3.88 3.61
CA ARG A 131 -11.87 2.46 3.86
C ARG A 131 -10.52 1.98 3.32
N GLN A 132 -9.68 2.86 2.78
CA GLN A 132 -8.33 2.49 2.33
C GLN A 132 -7.47 1.87 3.46
N TRP A 133 -7.86 2.10 4.71
CA TRP A 133 -7.25 1.47 5.90
C TRP A 133 -8.22 0.54 6.65
N ASP A 134 -9.54 0.75 6.52
CA ASP A 134 -10.61 -0.08 7.09
C ASP A 134 -11.20 -1.05 6.05
N GLY A 135 -10.44 -2.07 5.63
CA GLY A 135 -10.96 -3.16 4.81
C GLY A 135 -9.92 -3.91 3.96
N PRO A 136 -10.30 -5.01 3.29
CA PRO A 136 -9.41 -5.86 2.50
C PRO A 136 -8.98 -5.23 1.14
N SER A 137 -9.07 -3.91 1.00
CA SER A 137 -8.72 -3.15 -0.20
C SER A 137 -7.20 -2.95 -0.31
N ASP A 138 -6.72 -2.88 -1.55
CA ASP A 138 -5.32 -2.64 -1.87
C ASP A 138 -4.82 -1.35 -1.21
N VAL A 139 -3.86 -1.44 -0.30
CA VAL A 139 -3.21 -0.25 0.28
C VAL A 139 -2.25 0.33 -0.75
N TRP A 140 -2.52 1.57 -1.16
CA TRP A 140 -1.73 2.32 -2.13
C TRP A 140 -1.11 3.55 -1.46
N LEU A 141 0.21 3.66 -1.49
CA LEU A 141 1.00 4.72 -0.88
C LEU A 141 1.22 5.85 -1.90
N PRO A 142 0.71 7.07 -1.69
CA PRO A 142 0.85 8.18 -2.62
C PRO A 142 2.24 8.82 -2.56
N TYR A 143 2.73 9.30 -3.71
CA TYR A 143 3.96 10.09 -3.79
C TYR A 143 3.90 11.06 -4.98
N PHE A 144 4.57 12.20 -4.84
CA PHE A 144 4.60 13.30 -5.80
C PHE A 144 6.02 13.69 -6.18
N GLY A 145 6.97 13.47 -5.26
CA GLY A 145 8.40 13.65 -5.47
C GLY A 145 9.23 12.58 -4.77
N LYS A 146 10.56 12.70 -4.89
CA LYS A 146 11.51 11.79 -4.23
C LYS A 146 11.45 11.89 -2.70
N SER A 147 11.22 13.08 -2.15
CA SER A 147 11.10 13.28 -0.70
C SER A 147 9.97 12.44 -0.10
N ASP A 148 8.85 12.27 -0.81
CA ASP A 148 7.77 11.40 -0.34
C ASP A 148 8.19 9.92 -0.34
N LEU A 149 9.05 9.52 -1.28
CA LEU A 149 9.63 8.18 -1.32
C LEU A 149 10.62 7.96 -0.18
N ASP A 150 11.39 9.00 0.18
CA ASP A 150 12.27 8.98 1.35
C ASP A 150 11.45 8.85 2.63
N ASP A 151 10.37 9.61 2.76
CA ASP A 151 9.44 9.54 3.91
C ASP A 151 8.80 8.14 4.01
N TRP A 152 8.33 7.56 2.90
CA TRP A 152 7.81 6.20 2.88
C TRP A 152 8.88 5.16 3.20
N ALA A 153 10.12 5.32 2.73
CA ALA A 153 11.21 4.42 3.07
C ALA A 153 11.53 4.49 4.57
N ALA A 154 11.58 5.69 5.16
CA ALA A 154 11.77 5.90 6.60
C ALA A 154 10.64 5.25 7.42
N PHE A 155 9.41 5.28 6.92
CA PHE A 155 8.29 4.53 7.51
C PHE A 155 8.48 3.01 7.40
N LEU A 156 8.88 2.50 6.23
CA LEU A 156 8.96 1.06 5.97
C LEU A 156 10.16 0.37 6.65
N LEU A 157 11.34 0.99 6.64
CA LEU A 157 12.60 0.36 7.07
C LEU A 157 12.56 -0.26 8.47
N PRO A 158 12.03 0.42 9.51
CA PRO A 158 11.92 -0.17 10.85
C PRO A 158 10.95 -1.36 10.94
N ARG A 159 10.03 -1.47 9.97
CA ARG A 159 8.94 -2.45 9.95
C ARG A 159 9.23 -3.64 9.04
N LEU A 160 10.23 -3.53 8.15
CA LEU A 160 10.52 -4.53 7.13
C LEU A 160 10.72 -5.92 7.72
N ASP A 161 11.47 -6.06 8.81
CA ASP A 161 11.76 -7.36 9.42
C ASP A 161 10.47 -8.11 9.80
N ARG A 162 9.52 -7.42 10.43
CA ARG A 162 8.20 -7.97 10.75
C ARG A 162 7.35 -8.22 9.50
N LEU A 163 7.33 -7.26 8.56
CA LEU A 163 6.52 -7.34 7.33
C LEU A 163 6.97 -8.45 6.37
N ILE A 164 8.25 -8.83 6.43
CA ILE A 164 8.83 -9.89 5.62
C ILE A 164 9.14 -11.13 6.45
N ALA A 165 8.77 -11.19 7.72
CA ALA A 165 8.83 -12.42 8.50
C ALA A 165 7.92 -13.47 7.84
N SER A 166 8.31 -14.74 7.91
CA SER A 166 7.42 -15.82 7.46
C SER A 166 6.12 -15.73 8.23
N SER A 167 4.99 -15.73 7.54
CA SER A 167 3.69 -15.77 8.20
C SER A 167 3.61 -17.09 8.97
N SER A 168 3.45 -17.05 10.30
CA SER A 168 3.10 -18.26 11.04
C SER A 168 1.77 -18.79 10.47
N PRO A 169 1.59 -20.10 10.25
CA PRO A 169 0.36 -20.67 9.70
C PRO A 169 -0.91 -20.25 10.46
N GLU A 170 -0.79 -19.75 11.69
CA GLU A 170 -1.89 -19.25 12.53
C GLU A 170 -2.56 -17.95 12.06
N ILE A 171 -2.03 -17.26 11.03
CA ILE A 171 -2.62 -16.00 10.53
C ILE A 171 -3.38 -16.20 9.19
N ILE A 172 -3.35 -17.40 8.62
CA ILE A 172 -4.08 -17.73 7.38
C ILE A 172 -5.15 -18.80 7.65
N ASP A 173 -6.05 -18.52 8.60
CA ASP A 173 -7.37 -19.12 8.54
C ASP A 173 -8.45 -18.08 8.89
N PRO A 174 -9.17 -17.54 7.88
CA PRO A 174 -10.33 -16.68 8.06
C PRO A 174 -11.42 -17.32 8.94
N LEU A 175 -11.44 -18.65 9.08
CA LEU A 175 -12.45 -19.38 9.84
C LEU A 175 -12.11 -19.53 11.33
N SER A 176 -10.84 -19.39 11.72
CA SER A 176 -10.41 -19.57 13.11
C SER A 176 -10.90 -18.44 14.03
N TRP A 177 -10.99 -17.21 13.52
CA TRP A 177 -11.59 -16.06 14.24
C TRP A 177 -13.10 -16.23 14.44
N ALA A 178 -13.80 -16.83 13.47
CA ALA A 178 -15.24 -17.07 13.56
C ALA A 178 -15.60 -18.16 14.60
N GLN A 179 -14.69 -19.12 14.84
CA GLN A 179 -14.90 -20.16 15.85
C GLN A 179 -14.66 -19.66 17.28
N LYS A 180 -13.68 -18.76 17.51
CA LYS A 180 -13.42 -18.20 18.84
C LYS A 180 -14.59 -17.36 19.39
N PHE A 181 -15.35 -16.68 18.53
CA PHE A 181 -16.55 -15.93 18.97
C PHE A 181 -17.77 -16.80 19.25
N ARG A 182 -17.84 -18.02 18.70
CA ARG A 182 -18.95 -18.95 18.95
C ARG A 182 -18.85 -19.63 20.32
N HIS A 183 -17.66 -19.73 20.89
CA HIS A 183 -17.48 -20.28 22.24
C HIS A 183 -17.80 -19.30 23.38
N LEU A 184 -17.86 -17.99 23.10
CA LEU A 184 -18.21 -16.99 24.13
C LEU A 184 -19.72 -16.70 24.21
N THR A 185 -20.51 -17.05 23.20
CA THR A 185 -21.98 -16.89 23.22
C THR A 185 -22.73 -18.14 23.73
N GLY A 186 -22.02 -19.26 23.97
CA GLY A 186 -22.59 -20.48 24.55
C GLY A 186 -22.71 -20.50 26.07
N LEU A 187 -22.12 -19.53 26.78
CA LEU A 187 -22.13 -19.47 28.26
C LEU A 187 -23.32 -18.69 28.85
N PHE A 188 -24.18 -18.10 28.02
CA PHE A 188 -25.36 -17.32 28.45
C PHE A 188 -26.69 -17.93 27.99
N ARG A 189 -26.85 -19.25 28.12
CA ARG A 189 -28.18 -19.88 28.22
C ARG A 189 -28.22 -20.80 29.43
N SER A 190 -28.57 -20.22 30.57
CA SER A 190 -29.04 -20.94 31.75
C SER A 190 -30.50 -20.56 32.00
N LYS A 191 -31.34 -21.61 31.93
CA LYS A 191 -32.78 -21.71 32.23
C LYS A 191 -33.76 -21.09 31.23
#